data_AF-A0A8J3SRK8-F1
#
_entry.id   AF-A0A8J3SRK8-F1
#
_cell.length_a   1.000
_cell.length_b   1.000
_cell.length_c   1.000
_cell.angle_alpha   90.00
_cell.angle_beta   90.00
_cell.angle_gamma   90.00
#
_symmetry.space_group_name_H-M   'P 1'
#
loop_
_entity.id
_entity.type
_entity.pdbx_description
1 polymer ?
#
loop_
_entity_poly.entity_id
_entity_poly.type
_entity_poly.pdbx_seq_one_letter_code
_entity_poly.pdbx_strand_id
1 'polypeptide(L)'
;MTPDPALEHGRPFSGRAAPLSSLLASGELSLLGEFPSATYARSALEIIGAGERTFGAIAAGVGGAAPLPSGTLAPVLANPVAKRAVAVDSPLSARSDTKNKRYRVAGHCLRFWPAFLKRAVADSERGRPDLALRRIERSWTSWRGRAVEPVVRDCLAGLLPDDEWPDVEAVGGRWNRQNNPEIDLVGADRGPVAGRVCFTGSIKWLDARAFDRHDYGELVRGSAFVPGAVWRR
;
A
#
# COMPACT_ATOMS: atom_id res chain seq x y z
N MET A 1 -34.37 55.83 -19.34
CA MET A 1 -34.97 54.69 -18.63
C MET A 1 -33.82 53.82 -18.13
N THR A 2 -33.31 54.15 -16.94
CA THR A 2 -32.50 53.28 -16.06
C THR A 2 -33.42 52.27 -15.34
N PRO A 3 -32.94 51.18 -14.68
CA PRO A 3 -31.58 50.89 -14.21
C PRO A 3 -31.03 49.46 -14.51
N ASP A 4 -29.77 49.25 -14.10
CA ASP A 4 -29.05 47.98 -13.86
C ASP A 4 -29.63 47.20 -12.66
N PRO A 5 -29.53 45.85 -12.60
CA PRO A 5 -28.78 45.27 -11.47
C PRO A 5 -28.01 43.95 -11.75
N ALA A 6 -26.77 43.93 -11.27
CA ALA A 6 -26.21 43.03 -10.24
C ALA A 6 -26.34 41.49 -10.36
N LEU A 7 -25.18 40.85 -10.27
CA LEU A 7 -24.87 39.74 -9.35
C LEU A 7 -25.95 38.67 -9.14
N GLU A 8 -25.87 37.54 -9.86
CA GLU A 8 -26.43 36.29 -9.37
C GLU A 8 -25.31 35.34 -8.90
N HIS A 9 -25.10 35.45 -7.60
CA HIS A 9 -24.43 34.53 -6.70
C HIS A 9 -24.65 33.05 -7.00
N GLY A 10 -23.56 32.30 -6.83
CA GLY A 10 -23.51 30.99 -6.17
C GLY A 10 -24.79 30.16 -6.23
N ARG A 11 -24.88 29.28 -7.23
CA ARG A 11 -25.72 28.11 -7.06
C ARG A 11 -25.07 27.22 -5.99
N PRO A 12 -25.71 27.00 -4.83
CA PRO A 12 -25.22 26.03 -3.87
C PRO A 12 -25.21 24.67 -4.56
N PHE A 13 -24.20 23.87 -4.26
CA PHE A 13 -24.07 22.47 -4.65
C PHE A 13 -25.23 21.68 -4.02
N SER A 14 -26.45 21.83 -4.55
CA SER A 14 -27.63 21.03 -4.18
C SER A 14 -27.63 19.78 -5.05
N GLY A 15 -26.57 18.99 -4.90
CA GLY A 15 -26.55 17.60 -5.29
C GLY A 15 -26.92 16.79 -4.06
N ARG A 16 -28.12 16.21 -4.05
CA ARG A 16 -28.53 15.14 -3.11
C ARG A 16 -27.32 14.33 -2.69
N ALA A 17 -27.14 14.14 -1.38
CA ALA A 17 -26.16 13.22 -0.80
C ALA A 17 -26.17 11.94 -1.64
N ALA A 18 -25.11 11.72 -2.41
CA ALA A 18 -24.94 10.45 -3.09
C ALA A 18 -24.99 9.39 -1.98
N PRO A 19 -25.95 8.45 -2.00
CA PRO A 19 -25.96 7.38 -1.03
C PRO A 19 -24.64 6.65 -1.20
N LEU A 20 -23.77 6.75 -0.19
CA LEU A 20 -22.42 6.15 -0.08
C LEU A 20 -21.81 5.78 -1.44
N SER A 21 -20.97 6.65 -2.01
CA SER A 21 -20.22 6.33 -3.25
C SER A 21 -19.70 4.89 -3.21
N SER A 22 -19.66 4.17 -4.34
CA SER A 22 -19.21 2.77 -4.39
C SER A 22 -17.89 2.53 -3.65
N LEU A 23 -16.99 3.51 -3.66
CA LEU A 23 -15.75 3.53 -2.89
C LEU A 23 -15.99 3.48 -1.36
N LEU A 24 -16.95 4.25 -0.85
CA LEU A 24 -17.33 4.28 0.56
C LEU A 24 -18.08 2.99 0.95
N ALA A 25 -19.12 2.64 0.19
CA ALA A 25 -19.96 1.49 0.49
C ALA A 25 -19.19 0.16 0.41
N SER A 26 -18.39 -0.06 -0.65
CA SER A 26 -17.65 -1.33 -0.80
C SER A 26 -16.55 -1.49 0.25
N GLY A 27 -15.84 -0.42 0.61
CA GLY A 27 -14.78 -0.48 1.64
C GLY A 27 -15.34 -0.75 3.03
N GLU A 28 -16.42 -0.05 3.40
CA GLU A 28 -17.07 -0.20 4.70
C GLU A 28 -17.81 -1.54 4.84
N LEU A 29 -18.60 -1.94 3.83
CA LEU A 29 -19.39 -3.17 3.88
C LEU A 29 -18.51 -4.43 3.90
N SER A 30 -17.44 -4.47 3.10
CA SER A 30 -16.48 -5.59 3.14
C SER A 30 -15.78 -5.69 4.50
N LEU A 31 -15.53 -4.56 5.16
CA LEU A 31 -14.87 -4.54 6.46
C LEU A 31 -15.81 -4.87 7.63
N LEU A 32 -17.01 -4.29 7.66
CA LEU A 32 -17.98 -4.47 8.73
C LEU A 32 -18.62 -5.86 8.72
N GLY A 33 -18.82 -6.45 7.54
CA GLY A 33 -19.38 -7.80 7.42
C GLY A 33 -18.41 -8.90 7.89
N GLU A 34 -17.10 -8.69 7.74
CA GLU A 34 -16.09 -9.72 7.97
C GLU A 34 -15.25 -9.53 9.24
N PHE A 35 -15.11 -8.30 9.72
CA PHE A 35 -14.25 -7.93 10.85
C PHE A 35 -14.96 -6.92 11.77
N PRO A 36 -15.71 -7.39 12.79
CA PRO A 36 -16.42 -6.51 13.70
C PRO A 36 -15.49 -5.49 14.38
N SER A 37 -15.99 -4.28 14.62
CA SER A 37 -15.20 -3.12 15.03
C SER A 37 -14.44 -3.28 16.35
N ALA A 38 -14.96 -4.11 17.27
CA ALA A 38 -14.39 -4.38 18.58
C ALA A 38 -13.36 -5.53 18.61
N THR A 39 -12.80 -5.92 17.47
CA THR A 39 -11.84 -7.05 17.39
C THR A 39 -10.40 -6.59 17.16
N TYR A 40 -9.43 -7.33 17.71
CA TYR A 40 -8.01 -7.09 17.40
C TYR A 40 -7.69 -7.24 15.90
N ALA A 41 -8.43 -8.09 15.18
CA ALA A 41 -8.28 -8.25 13.74
C ALA A 41 -8.64 -6.96 12.99
N ARG A 42 -9.71 -6.28 13.42
CA ARG A 42 -10.06 -4.95 12.91
C ARG A 42 -8.97 -3.93 13.21
N SER A 43 -8.51 -3.84 14.45
CA SER A 43 -7.46 -2.91 14.84
C SER A 43 -6.18 -3.14 14.03
N ALA A 44 -5.79 -4.40 13.82
CA ALA A 44 -4.64 -4.75 13.00
C ALA A 44 -4.80 -4.27 11.55
N LEU A 45 -5.96 -4.48 10.92
CA LEU A 45 -6.26 -3.97 9.57
C LEU A 45 -6.12 -2.45 9.48
N GLU A 46 -6.60 -1.73 10.50
CA GLU A 46 -6.53 -0.26 10.54
C GLU A 46 -5.09 0.24 10.72
N ILE A 47 -4.33 -0.38 11.62
CA ILE A 47 -2.91 -0.06 11.84
C ILE A 47 -2.10 -0.33 10.57
N ILE A 48 -2.34 -1.47 9.90
CA ILE A 48 -1.69 -1.79 8.62
C ILE A 48 -2.09 -0.79 7.53
N GLY A 49 -3.37 -0.44 7.46
CA GLY A 49 -3.92 0.52 6.51
C GLY A 49 -3.38 1.94 6.69
N ALA A 50 -3.03 2.31 7.92
CA ALA A 50 -2.37 3.58 8.23
C ALA A 50 -0.88 3.61 7.80
N GLY A 51 -0.30 2.47 7.43
CA GLY A 51 1.03 2.37 6.85
C GLY A 51 2.01 1.49 7.64
N GLU A 52 1.61 0.95 8.79
CA GLU A 52 2.47 0.04 9.54
C GLU A 52 2.58 -1.31 8.85
N ARG A 53 3.80 -1.81 8.69
CA ARG A 53 4.07 -3.01 7.87
C ARG A 53 4.83 -4.10 8.58
N THR A 54 5.38 -3.84 9.76
CA THR A 54 6.21 -4.81 10.49
C THR A 54 5.43 -5.43 11.64
N PHE A 55 5.68 -6.72 11.94
CA PHE A 55 4.99 -7.42 13.01
C PHE A 55 5.08 -6.68 14.36
N GLY A 56 6.27 -6.20 14.72
CA GLY A 56 6.49 -5.49 15.98
C GLY A 56 5.76 -4.13 16.06
N ALA A 57 5.77 -3.35 14.97
CA ALA A 57 5.04 -2.08 14.94
C ALA A 57 3.52 -2.29 14.97
N ILE A 58 3.02 -3.33 14.31
CA ILE A 58 1.61 -3.73 14.39
C ILE A 58 1.26 -4.16 15.82
N ALA A 59 2.12 -4.95 16.49
CA ALA A 59 1.91 -5.36 17.88
C ALA A 59 1.78 -4.16 18.82
N ALA A 60 2.66 -3.17 18.67
CA ALA A 60 2.63 -1.93 19.44
C ALA A 60 1.37 -1.12 19.15
N GLY A 61 1.01 -0.95 17.87
CA GLY A 61 -0.17 -0.18 17.47
C GLY A 61 -1.49 -0.79 17.93
N VAL A 62 -1.61 -2.12 17.90
CA VAL A 62 -2.84 -2.83 18.34
C VAL A 62 -2.94 -2.90 19.86
N GLY A 63 -1.82 -3.06 20.56
CA GLY A 63 -1.79 -3.26 22.01
C GLY A 63 -1.98 -2.00 22.85
N GLY A 64 -1.89 -0.81 22.25
CA GLY A 64 -2.12 0.46 22.95
C GLY A 64 -1.02 0.76 23.97
N ALA A 65 -1.30 0.53 25.26
CA ALA A 65 -0.36 0.81 26.34
C ALA A 65 0.85 -0.14 26.39
N ALA A 66 0.68 -1.37 25.92
CA ALA A 66 1.77 -2.36 25.81
C ALA A 66 1.61 -3.17 24.51
N PRO A 67 2.70 -3.52 23.81
CA PRO A 67 2.59 -4.33 22.59
C PRO A 67 1.91 -5.67 22.83
N LEU A 68 1.06 -6.10 21.88
CA LEU A 68 0.47 -7.44 21.96
C LEU A 68 1.57 -8.52 21.95
N PRO A 69 1.48 -9.54 22.81
CA PRO A 69 2.39 -10.68 22.77
C PRO A 69 2.34 -11.39 21.40
N SER A 70 3.48 -11.88 20.94
CA SER A 70 3.58 -12.56 19.63
C SER A 70 2.62 -13.74 19.49
N GLY A 71 2.42 -14.52 20.57
CA GLY A 71 1.49 -15.65 20.60
C GLY A 71 0.02 -15.25 20.42
N THR A 72 -0.32 -13.99 20.68
CA THR A 72 -1.67 -13.43 20.46
C THR A 72 -1.77 -12.75 19.10
N LEU A 73 -0.77 -11.97 18.70
CA LEU A 73 -0.83 -11.24 17.42
C LEU A 73 -0.79 -12.18 16.21
N ALA A 74 -0.03 -13.27 16.24
CA ALA A 74 0.07 -14.17 15.11
C ALA A 74 -1.29 -14.80 14.72
N PRO A 75 -2.09 -15.36 15.65
CA PRO A 75 -3.47 -15.79 15.36
C PRO A 75 -4.39 -14.64 14.92
N VAL A 76 -4.25 -13.44 15.49
CA VAL A 76 -5.04 -12.26 15.11
C VAL A 76 -4.81 -11.90 13.63
N LEU A 77 -3.56 -11.98 13.16
CA LEU A 77 -3.22 -11.71 11.76
C LEU A 77 -3.58 -12.87 10.82
N ALA A 78 -3.67 -14.10 11.34
CA ALA A 78 -3.97 -15.28 10.52
C ALA A 78 -5.34 -15.18 9.82
N ASN A 79 -6.37 -14.65 10.50
CA ASN A 79 -7.71 -14.54 9.92
C ASN A 79 -7.79 -13.51 8.77
N PRO A 80 -7.36 -12.24 8.93
CA PRO A 80 -7.30 -11.29 7.82
C PRO A 80 -6.45 -11.77 6.65
N VAL A 81 -5.37 -12.52 6.91
CA VAL A 81 -4.54 -13.12 5.85
C VAL A 81 -5.31 -14.22 5.12
N ALA A 82 -5.96 -15.14 5.84
CA ALA A 82 -6.75 -16.22 5.25
C ALA A 82 -7.91 -15.68 4.38
N LYS A 83 -8.54 -14.58 4.81
CA LYS A 83 -9.60 -13.88 4.07
C LYS A 83 -9.07 -12.97 2.94
N ARG A 84 -7.76 -12.94 2.71
CA ARG A 84 -7.11 -12.08 1.71
C ARG A 84 -7.39 -10.58 1.91
N ALA A 85 -7.71 -10.16 3.14
CA ALA A 85 -7.80 -8.74 3.51
C ALA A 85 -6.42 -8.16 3.81
N VAL A 86 -5.48 -9.00 4.26
CA VAL A 86 -4.07 -8.67 4.46
C VAL A 86 -3.21 -9.58 3.58
N ALA A 87 -2.30 -9.00 2.82
CA ALA A 87 -1.23 -9.74 2.16
C ALA A 87 0.06 -9.67 2.99
N VAL A 88 0.85 -10.74 2.90
CA VAL A 88 2.16 -10.86 3.57
C VAL A 88 3.22 -10.99 2.50
N ASP A 89 3.97 -9.91 2.29
CA ASP A 89 5.06 -9.87 1.32
C ASP A 89 6.37 -10.31 1.99
N SER A 90 7.17 -11.08 1.28
CA SER A 90 8.53 -11.47 1.69
C SER A 90 9.55 -10.85 0.73
N PRO A 91 10.73 -10.44 1.21
CA PRO A 91 11.74 -9.87 0.33
C PRO A 91 12.25 -10.95 -0.63
N LEU A 92 12.14 -10.70 -1.93
CA LEU A 92 12.56 -11.62 -2.98
C LEU A 92 14.06 -11.49 -3.25
N SER A 93 14.81 -12.57 -3.02
CA SER A 93 16.23 -12.66 -3.36
C SER A 93 16.70 -14.12 -3.34
N ALA A 94 17.96 -14.37 -3.70
CA ALA A 94 18.55 -15.71 -3.55
C ALA A 94 18.89 -16.09 -2.10
N ARG A 95 18.66 -15.20 -1.14
CA ARG A 95 18.86 -15.46 0.29
C ARG A 95 17.51 -15.57 0.98
N SER A 96 17.32 -16.64 1.74
CA SER A 96 16.15 -16.79 2.61
C SER A 96 16.11 -15.72 3.69
N ASP A 97 14.97 -15.04 3.81
CA ASP A 97 14.70 -14.06 4.85
C ASP A 97 13.24 -14.18 5.32
N THR A 98 13.06 -14.91 6.41
CA THR A 98 11.75 -15.15 7.02
C THR A 98 11.38 -14.11 8.08
N LYS A 99 12.32 -13.25 8.47
CA LYS A 99 12.17 -12.31 9.59
C LYS A 99 11.71 -10.93 9.14
N ASN A 100 12.01 -10.54 7.90
CA ASN A 100 11.62 -9.24 7.36
C ASN A 100 10.31 -9.30 6.56
N LYS A 101 9.33 -10.11 6.95
CA LYS A 101 8.01 -10.09 6.29
C LYS A 101 7.31 -8.75 6.49
N ARG A 102 6.52 -8.35 5.50
CA ARG A 102 5.72 -7.12 5.54
C ARG A 102 4.25 -7.41 5.36
N TYR A 103 3.43 -6.76 6.16
CA TYR A 103 1.98 -6.84 6.08
C TYR A 103 1.46 -5.62 5.32
N ARG A 104 0.49 -5.84 4.43
CA ARG A 104 -0.23 -4.78 3.74
C ARG A 104 -1.71 -5.12 3.66
N VAL A 105 -2.57 -4.11 3.69
CA VAL A 105 -3.97 -4.27 3.29
C VAL A 105 -4.01 -4.63 1.81
N ALA A 106 -4.72 -5.70 1.47
CA ALA A 106 -4.89 -6.18 0.11
C ALA A 106 -6.02 -5.43 -0.60
N GLY A 107 -5.94 -5.28 -1.93
CA GLY A 107 -6.93 -4.58 -2.74
C GLY A 107 -6.87 -3.04 -2.63
N HIS A 108 -7.12 -2.35 -3.74
CA HIS A 108 -6.94 -0.90 -3.83
C HIS A 108 -7.97 -0.11 -3.01
N CYS A 109 -9.24 -0.49 -3.08
CA CYS A 109 -10.33 0.17 -2.33
C CYS A 109 -10.15 0.01 -0.82
N LEU A 110 -9.80 -1.20 -0.38
CA LEU A 110 -9.62 -1.52 1.03
C LEU A 110 -8.43 -0.77 1.64
N ARG A 111 -7.38 -0.49 0.87
CA ARG A 111 -6.21 0.27 1.33
C ARG A 111 -6.49 1.77 1.49
N PHE A 112 -7.38 2.33 0.67
CA PHE A 112 -7.74 3.74 0.74
C PHE A 112 -8.61 4.06 1.96
N TRP A 113 -9.52 3.15 2.32
CA TRP A 113 -10.46 3.35 3.43
C TRP A 113 -9.82 3.65 4.80
N PRO A 114 -8.96 2.79 5.37
CA PRO A 114 -8.34 3.03 6.67
C PRO A 114 -7.32 4.18 6.61
N ALA A 115 -6.70 4.43 5.46
CA ALA A 115 -5.74 5.51 5.28
C ALA A 115 -6.40 6.90 5.33
N PHE A 116 -7.60 7.05 4.75
CA PHE A 116 -8.22 8.36 4.57
C PHE A 116 -9.69 8.42 5.01
N LEU A 117 -10.52 7.50 4.53
CA LEU A 117 -11.98 7.62 4.63
C LEU A 117 -12.50 7.54 6.08
N LYS A 118 -11.94 6.65 6.92
CA LYS A 118 -12.39 6.52 8.32
C LYS A 118 -12.38 7.86 9.07
N ARG A 119 -11.31 8.65 8.92
CA ARG A 119 -11.23 9.97 9.56
C ARG A 119 -12.00 11.03 8.80
N ALA A 120 -12.07 10.92 7.47
CA ALA A 120 -12.83 11.84 6.64
C ALA A 120 -14.33 11.83 6.97
N VAL A 121 -14.90 10.66 7.28
CA VAL A 121 -16.30 10.53 7.72
C VAL A 121 -16.52 11.30 9.01
N ALA A 122 -15.69 11.07 10.04
CA ALA A 122 -15.80 11.77 11.32
C ALA A 122 -15.58 13.29 11.21
N ASP A 123 -14.66 13.72 10.34
CA ASP A 123 -14.43 15.14 10.04
C ASP A 123 -15.66 15.76 9.32
N SER A 124 -16.30 15.00 8.43
CA SER A 124 -17.51 15.44 7.70
C SER A 124 -18.75 15.53 8.59
N GLU A 125 -18.96 14.56 9.48
CA GLU A 125 -20.05 14.57 10.46
C GLU A 125 -19.97 15.76 11.42
N ARG A 126 -18.76 16.29 11.65
CA ARG A 126 -18.51 17.51 12.43
C ARG A 126 -18.58 18.79 11.60
N GLY A 127 -19.00 18.72 10.35
CA GLY A 127 -19.06 19.86 9.43
C GLY A 127 -17.71 20.39 8.98
N ARG A 128 -16.64 19.57 9.05
CA ARG A 128 -15.25 19.94 8.71
C ARG A 128 -14.63 19.08 7.61
N PRO A 129 -15.29 18.88 6.44
CA PRO A 129 -14.73 18.10 5.34
C PRO A 129 -13.42 18.71 4.79
N ASP A 130 -13.18 20.01 5.02
CA ASP A 130 -11.95 20.71 4.66
C ASP A 130 -10.70 20.12 5.36
N LEU A 131 -10.85 19.61 6.59
CA LEU A 131 -9.75 18.95 7.31
C LEU A 131 -9.37 17.62 6.67
N ALA A 132 -10.37 16.88 6.18
CA ALA A 132 -10.16 15.63 5.49
C ALA A 132 -9.41 15.83 4.17
N LEU A 133 -9.86 16.78 3.34
CA LEU A 133 -9.23 17.12 2.07
C LEU A 133 -7.77 17.54 2.23
N ARG A 134 -7.48 18.49 3.14
CA ARG A 134 -6.10 18.94 3.40
C ARG A 134 -5.19 17.79 3.83
N ARG A 135 -5.71 16.81 4.59
CA ARG A 135 -4.93 15.65 5.02
C ARG A 135 -4.64 14.70 3.86
N ILE A 136 -5.64 14.45 3.02
CA ILE A 136 -5.50 13.65 1.80
C ILE A 136 -4.45 14.28 0.90
N GLU A 137 -4.58 15.56 0.56
CA GLU A 137 -3.65 16.30 -0.30
C GLU A 137 -2.20 16.20 0.19
N ARG A 138 -1.96 16.45 1.49
CA ARG A 138 -0.62 16.36 2.09
C ARG A 138 0.00 14.97 2.01
N SER A 139 -0.81 13.93 2.04
CA SER A 139 -0.34 12.53 2.12
C SER A 139 -0.39 11.83 0.76
N TRP A 140 -1.04 12.43 -0.23
CA TRP A 140 -1.40 11.82 -1.51
C TRP A 140 -0.18 11.27 -2.25
N THR A 141 0.84 12.10 -2.45
CA THR A 141 2.05 11.75 -3.22
C THR A 141 2.78 10.55 -2.60
N SER A 142 2.93 10.52 -1.27
CA SER A 142 3.57 9.40 -0.57
C SER A 142 2.69 8.14 -0.55
N TRP A 143 1.36 8.31 -0.40
CA TRP A 143 0.44 7.18 -0.36
C TRP A 143 0.35 6.48 -1.71
N ARG A 144 0.13 7.23 -2.79
CA ARG A 144 -0.05 6.65 -4.14
C ARG A 144 1.21 5.94 -4.64
N GLY A 145 2.40 6.47 -4.33
CA GLY A 145 3.68 5.86 -4.71
C GLY A 145 3.82 4.45 -4.11
N ARG A 146 3.44 4.30 -2.84
CA ARG A 146 3.41 2.98 -2.17
C ARG A 146 2.23 2.12 -2.61
N ALA A 147 1.10 2.75 -2.91
CA ALA A 147 -0.12 2.06 -3.29
C ALA A 147 0.00 1.36 -4.65
N VAL A 148 0.78 1.95 -5.57
CA VAL A 148 0.96 1.43 -6.93
C VAL A 148 1.94 0.27 -7.02
N GLU A 149 2.92 0.16 -6.10
CA GLU A 149 3.94 -0.90 -6.22
C GLU A 149 3.36 -2.31 -6.31
N PRO A 150 2.40 -2.73 -5.45
CA PRO A 150 1.82 -4.07 -5.57
C PRO A 150 1.00 -4.23 -6.84
N VAL A 151 0.37 -3.17 -7.37
CA VAL A 151 -0.37 -3.23 -8.64
C VAL A 151 0.59 -3.64 -9.76
N VAL A 152 1.72 -2.94 -9.86
CA VAL A 152 2.71 -3.18 -10.92
C VAL A 152 3.32 -4.58 -10.76
N ARG A 153 3.63 -5.01 -9.53
CA ARG A 153 4.12 -6.37 -9.26
C ARG A 153 3.11 -7.44 -9.70
N ASP A 154 1.84 -7.28 -9.33
CA ASP A 154 0.77 -8.22 -9.68
C ASP A 154 0.55 -8.25 -11.21
N CYS A 155 0.60 -7.09 -11.89
CA CYS A 155 0.52 -7.03 -13.36
C CYS A 155 1.70 -7.73 -14.03
N LEU A 156 2.93 -7.46 -13.59
CA LEU A 156 4.12 -8.12 -14.14
C LEU A 156 4.11 -9.63 -13.89
N ALA A 157 3.68 -10.07 -12.69
CA ALA A 157 3.53 -11.49 -12.38
C ALA A 157 2.47 -12.19 -13.25
N GLY A 158 1.49 -11.46 -13.79
CA GLY A 158 0.50 -12.00 -14.73
C GLY A 158 0.94 -11.97 -16.19
N LEU A 159 1.95 -11.15 -16.53
CA LEU A 159 2.48 -11.02 -17.90
C LEU A 159 3.72 -11.89 -18.14
N LEU A 160 4.51 -12.14 -17.09
CA LEU A 160 5.72 -12.93 -17.15
C LEU A 160 5.46 -14.40 -16.78
N PRO A 161 6.24 -15.36 -17.33
CA PRO A 161 7.33 -15.17 -18.29
C PRO A 161 6.86 -14.80 -19.70
N ASP A 162 7.71 -14.09 -20.45
CA ASP A 162 7.53 -13.76 -21.87
C ASP A 162 8.81 -14.04 -22.69
N ASP A 163 8.83 -13.68 -23.97
CA ASP A 163 9.98 -13.92 -24.86
C ASP A 163 11.26 -13.17 -24.42
N GLU A 164 11.13 -12.01 -23.75
CA GLU A 164 12.26 -11.23 -23.26
C GLU A 164 12.77 -11.76 -21.91
N TRP A 165 11.85 -12.24 -21.06
CA TRP A 165 12.09 -12.73 -19.72
C TRP A 165 11.54 -14.15 -19.51
N PRO A 166 12.06 -15.15 -20.24
CA PRO A 166 11.51 -16.52 -20.23
C PRO A 166 11.69 -17.22 -18.89
N ASP A 167 12.69 -16.80 -18.10
CA ASP A 167 13.06 -17.40 -16.82
C ASP A 167 12.50 -16.63 -15.61
N VAL A 168 11.51 -15.75 -15.78
CA VAL A 168 10.93 -14.97 -14.67
C VAL A 168 9.57 -15.52 -14.29
N GLU A 169 9.55 -16.40 -13.28
CA GLU A 169 8.32 -17.00 -12.74
C GLU A 169 7.82 -16.28 -11.46
N ALA A 170 8.64 -15.41 -10.87
CA ALA A 170 8.27 -14.66 -9.66
C ALA A 170 8.66 -13.19 -9.75
N VAL A 171 7.73 -12.31 -9.38
CA VAL A 171 7.95 -10.86 -9.26
C VAL A 171 7.65 -10.41 -7.83
N GLY A 172 8.55 -9.63 -7.26
CA GLY A 172 8.42 -9.13 -5.89
C GLY A 172 9.21 -7.84 -5.65
N GLY A 173 9.33 -7.44 -4.40
CA GLY A 173 10.25 -6.38 -3.97
C GLY A 173 11.34 -6.96 -3.06
N ARG A 174 12.39 -6.19 -2.80
CA ARG A 174 13.45 -6.57 -1.85
C ARG A 174 13.69 -5.45 -0.85
N TRP A 175 13.89 -5.84 0.40
CA TRP A 175 14.29 -4.94 1.48
C TRP A 175 15.08 -5.72 2.52
N ASN A 176 15.70 -4.99 3.45
CA ASN A 176 16.32 -5.57 4.63
C ASN A 176 15.71 -4.95 5.90
N ARG A 177 16.23 -5.34 7.08
CA ARG A 177 15.79 -4.82 8.37
C ARG A 177 15.89 -3.29 8.48
N GLN A 178 16.91 -2.69 7.86
CA GLN A 178 17.14 -1.23 7.88
C GLN A 178 16.33 -0.49 6.81
N ASN A 179 15.61 -1.23 5.96
CA ASN A 179 14.96 -0.72 4.76
C ASN A 179 15.87 0.09 3.83
N ASN A 180 17.15 -0.28 3.75
CA ASN A 180 18.11 0.43 2.92
C ASN A 180 19.17 -0.54 2.35
N PRO A 181 19.23 -0.77 1.01
CA PRO A 181 18.29 -0.26 0.01
C PRO A 181 16.95 -1.02 0.02
N GLU A 182 15.87 -0.33 -0.33
CA GLU A 182 14.61 -0.93 -0.77
C GLU A 182 14.63 -0.97 -2.30
N ILE A 183 14.30 -2.11 -2.89
CA ILE A 183 14.20 -2.31 -4.34
C ILE A 183 12.75 -2.67 -4.65
N ASP A 184 12.12 -1.84 -5.48
CA ASP A 184 10.69 -1.93 -5.72
C ASP A 184 10.35 -3.18 -6.53
N LEU A 185 11.18 -3.55 -7.50
CA LEU A 185 10.96 -4.71 -8.37
C LEU A 185 12.17 -5.63 -8.38
N VAL A 186 11.91 -6.93 -8.22
CA VAL A 186 12.84 -8.02 -8.43
C VAL A 186 12.09 -9.08 -9.23
N GLY A 187 12.63 -9.46 -10.39
CA GLY A 187 12.19 -10.62 -11.17
C GLY A 187 13.14 -11.78 -10.93
N ALA A 188 12.61 -12.96 -10.67
CA ALA A 188 13.40 -14.14 -10.35
C ALA A 188 12.80 -15.42 -10.94
N ASP A 189 13.62 -16.46 -10.98
CA ASP A 189 13.26 -17.82 -11.41
C ASP A 189 12.22 -18.48 -10.51
N ARG A 190 12.13 -18.09 -9.24
CA ARG A 190 11.15 -18.56 -8.27
C ARG A 190 11.10 -17.65 -7.05
N GLY A 191 10.06 -17.80 -6.23
CA GLY A 191 9.90 -17.06 -4.98
C GLY A 191 9.43 -17.95 -3.81
N PRO A 192 9.58 -17.48 -2.55
CA PRO A 192 10.22 -16.23 -2.14
C PRO A 192 11.75 -16.30 -2.06
N VAL A 193 12.33 -17.50 -2.17
CA VAL A 193 13.79 -17.70 -2.19
C VAL A 193 14.20 -18.14 -3.60
N ALA A 194 14.78 -17.21 -4.34
CA ALA A 194 15.20 -17.40 -5.72
C ALA A 194 16.40 -18.36 -5.83
N GLY A 195 16.52 -19.05 -6.96
CA GLY A 195 17.80 -19.61 -7.39
C GLY A 195 18.65 -18.54 -8.11
N ARG A 196 17.99 -17.67 -8.89
CA ARG A 196 18.61 -16.61 -9.68
C ARG A 196 17.72 -15.37 -9.75
N VAL A 197 18.31 -14.20 -9.60
CA VAL A 197 17.63 -12.92 -9.87
C VAL A 197 17.92 -12.52 -11.32
N CYS A 198 16.86 -12.29 -12.08
CA CYS A 198 16.91 -11.99 -13.51
C CYS A 198 16.93 -10.48 -13.76
N PHE A 199 16.14 -9.70 -13.02
CA PHE A 199 16.16 -8.24 -13.09
C PHE A 199 15.86 -7.57 -11.75
N THR A 200 16.21 -6.28 -11.68
CA THR A 200 15.71 -5.36 -10.67
C THR A 200 15.12 -4.12 -11.33
N GLY A 201 14.13 -3.51 -10.72
CA GLY A 201 13.52 -2.27 -11.20
C GLY A 201 13.11 -1.34 -10.07
N SER A 202 12.74 -0.12 -10.46
CA SER A 202 12.13 0.86 -9.55
C SER A 202 10.80 1.33 -10.12
N ILE A 203 9.87 1.66 -9.23
CA ILE A 203 8.54 2.16 -9.56
C ILE A 203 8.45 3.58 -9.03
N LYS A 204 8.16 4.55 -9.90
CA LYS A 204 8.02 5.95 -9.52
C LYS A 204 6.68 6.49 -10.02
N TRP A 205 5.91 7.12 -9.11
CA TRP A 205 4.73 7.91 -9.45
C TRP A 205 4.96 9.37 -9.06
N LEU A 206 5.55 10.11 -9.99
CA LEU A 206 5.97 11.50 -9.81
C LEU A 206 5.00 12.46 -10.51
N ASP A 207 4.73 13.61 -9.89
CA ASP A 207 3.88 14.66 -10.48
C ASP A 207 4.63 15.58 -11.44
N ALA A 208 5.85 15.95 -11.06
CA ALA A 208 6.55 17.09 -11.66
C ALA A 208 7.67 16.69 -12.62
N ARG A 209 8.05 15.42 -12.69
CA ARG A 209 9.13 14.94 -13.56
C ARG A 209 8.96 13.47 -13.93
N ALA A 210 9.56 13.07 -15.04
CA ALA A 210 9.71 11.67 -15.41
C ALA A 210 10.82 10.99 -14.60
N PHE A 211 10.87 9.65 -14.67
CA PHE A 211 12.01 8.87 -14.19
C PHE A 211 13.29 9.32 -14.91
N ASP A 212 14.35 9.60 -14.17
CA ASP A 212 15.56 10.20 -14.72
C ASP A 212 16.85 9.44 -14.37
N ARG A 213 17.99 10.01 -14.77
CA ARG A 213 19.33 9.43 -14.53
C ARG A 213 19.67 9.33 -13.05
N HIS A 214 19.13 10.21 -12.20
CA HIS A 214 19.35 10.14 -10.77
C HIS A 214 18.63 8.91 -10.19
N ASP A 215 17.35 8.71 -10.53
CA ASP A 215 16.59 7.52 -10.10
C ASP A 215 17.26 6.23 -10.59
N TYR A 216 17.72 6.21 -11.84
CA TYR A 216 18.46 5.07 -12.39
C TYR A 216 19.75 4.80 -11.61
N GLY A 217 20.51 5.85 -11.26
CA GLY A 217 21.71 5.71 -10.46
C GLY A 217 21.46 5.16 -9.06
N GLU A 218 20.35 5.54 -8.42
CA GLU A 218 19.91 4.96 -7.15
C GLU A 218 19.57 3.47 -7.29
N LEU A 219 18.82 3.11 -8.34
CA LEU A 219 18.49 1.72 -8.64
C LEU A 219 19.77 0.89 -8.81
N VAL A 220 20.69 1.30 -9.69
CA VAL A 220 21.95 0.57 -9.93
C VAL A 220 22.75 0.35 -8.64
N ARG A 221 22.87 1.39 -7.80
CA ARG A 221 23.56 1.25 -6.49
C ARG A 221 22.84 0.28 -5.58
N GLY A 222 21.51 0.35 -5.50
CA GLY A 222 20.72 -0.52 -4.64
C GLY A 222 20.73 -1.99 -5.12
N SER A 223 20.68 -2.19 -6.42
CA SER A 223 20.68 -3.49 -7.09
C SER A 223 21.93 -4.32 -6.82
N ALA A 224 23.08 -3.66 -6.59
CA ALA A 224 24.32 -4.32 -6.16
C ALA A 224 24.20 -5.04 -4.80
N PHE A 225 23.21 -4.69 -3.97
CA PHE A 225 22.96 -5.30 -2.66
C PHE A 225 21.84 -6.36 -2.68
N VAL A 226 21.36 -6.77 -3.85
CA VAL A 226 20.37 -7.85 -4.00
C VAL A 226 21.10 -9.20 -4.10
N PRO A 227 20.95 -10.10 -3.12
CA PRO A 227 21.57 -11.42 -3.19
C PRO A 227 21.10 -12.21 -4.42
N GLY A 228 22.04 -12.76 -5.20
CA GLY A 228 21.77 -13.55 -6.40
C GLY A 228 21.56 -12.76 -7.68
N ALA A 229 21.75 -11.43 -7.64
CA ALA A 229 21.78 -10.61 -8.85
C ALA A 229 23.09 -10.83 -9.61
N VAL A 230 22.99 -11.34 -10.83
CA VAL A 230 24.14 -11.55 -11.72
C VAL A 230 23.97 -10.63 -12.92
N TRP A 231 24.56 -9.44 -12.84
CA TRP A 231 24.50 -8.46 -13.93
C TRP A 231 25.38 -8.94 -15.08
N ARG A 232 24.77 -9.50 -16.14
CA ARG A 232 25.49 -9.67 -17.40
C ARG A 232 25.78 -8.26 -17.93
N ARG A 233 27.07 -7.95 -18.11
CA ARG A 233 27.51 -6.77 -18.85
C ARG A 233 27.30 -6.98 -20.33
#